data_AF-W3A3V5-F1
#
_entry.id   AF-W3A3V5-F1
#
_cell.length_a   1.000
_cell.length_b   1.000
_cell.length_c   1.000
_cell.angle_alpha   90.00
_cell.angle_beta   90.00
_cell.angle_gamma   90.00
#
_symmetry.space_group_name_H-M   'P 1'
#
loop_
_entity.id
_entity.type
_entity.pdbx_description
1 polymer ?
#
loop_
_entity_poly.entity_id
_entity_poly.type
_entity_poly.pdbx_seq_one_letter_code
_entity_poly.pdbx_strand_id
1 'polypeptide(L)'
;MKSGQVTNWTVKQPGKVTPPTCNDYESWTFVQLRKECTQRKLRLVRTTSKQDQICRLRAYDAAKRAVQGTVDGEIRFDPSLRKTKHCFVRLLNIIFSDHFAEGLARSDDTVTRDQLDAGKVNAKTVLWKDFGVEFRENKTDYNNLFQEADESPRFTGIDPRHRATQRCEALRHVEIREGER
;
A
#
# COMPACT_ATOMS: atom_id res chain seq x y z
N MET A 1 7.11 -29.24 -26.01
CA MET A 1 6.57 -29.06 -24.64
C MET A 1 7.42 -28.02 -23.93
N LYS A 2 6.90 -26.82 -23.67
CA LYS A 2 7.67 -25.79 -22.95
C LYS A 2 7.77 -26.21 -21.49
N SER A 3 8.98 -26.50 -21.03
CA SER A 3 9.32 -26.75 -19.63
C SER A 3 8.66 -25.65 -18.77
N GLY A 4 7.75 -26.06 -17.87
CA GLY A 4 7.04 -25.14 -16.99
C GLY A 4 8.07 -24.37 -16.17
N GLN A 5 8.05 -23.04 -16.27
CA GLN A 5 8.99 -22.17 -15.57
C GLN A 5 8.90 -22.44 -14.06
N VAL A 6 10.02 -22.80 -13.44
CA VAL A 6 10.10 -23.03 -12.00
C VAL A 6 10.03 -21.67 -11.30
N THR A 7 8.89 -21.39 -10.69
CA THR A 7 8.59 -20.11 -10.03
C THR A 7 9.02 -20.06 -8.56
N ASN A 8 9.18 -21.22 -7.92
CA ASN A 8 9.55 -21.31 -6.51
C ASN A 8 11.05 -21.13 -6.27
N TRP A 9 11.91 -21.34 -7.28
CA TRP A 9 13.35 -21.16 -7.15
C TRP A 9 13.72 -19.68 -7.20
N THR A 10 14.26 -19.13 -6.12
CA THR A 10 14.58 -17.69 -6.01
C THR A 10 16.08 -17.39 -5.94
N VAL A 11 16.93 -18.42 -5.93
CA VAL A 11 18.39 -18.27 -5.86
C VAL A 11 18.93 -17.65 -7.15
N LYS A 12 19.42 -16.41 -7.04
CA LYS A 12 20.00 -15.66 -8.17
C LYS A 12 21.40 -16.12 -8.56
N GLN A 13 22.20 -16.59 -7.59
CA GLN A 13 23.59 -17.02 -7.80
C GLN A 13 23.78 -18.46 -7.30
N PRO A 14 23.40 -19.45 -8.12
CA PRO A 14 23.38 -20.84 -7.68
C PRO A 14 24.76 -21.51 -7.69
N GLY A 15 25.80 -20.87 -8.26
CA GLY A 15 27.16 -21.43 -8.31
C GLY A 15 27.17 -22.79 -9.00
N LYS A 16 27.73 -23.82 -8.33
CA LYS A 16 27.77 -25.21 -8.83
C LYS A 16 26.44 -25.98 -8.69
N VAL A 17 25.42 -25.40 -8.06
CA VAL A 17 24.14 -26.09 -7.82
C VAL A 17 23.25 -25.91 -9.02
N THR A 18 22.86 -27.00 -9.69
CA THR A 18 21.92 -26.93 -10.80
C THR A 18 20.55 -26.46 -10.30
N PRO A 19 19.87 -25.52 -10.97
CA PRO A 19 18.49 -25.15 -10.64
C PRO A 19 17.54 -26.36 -10.75
N PRO A 20 16.48 -26.41 -9.92
CA PRO A 20 15.47 -27.45 -10.02
C PRO A 20 14.66 -27.32 -11.31
N THR A 21 14.05 -28.43 -11.74
CA THR A 21 13.29 -28.53 -13.00
C THR A 21 11.78 -28.42 -12.80
N CYS A 22 11.28 -28.56 -11.57
CA CYS A 22 9.88 -28.33 -11.23
C CYS A 22 9.73 -27.65 -9.87
N ASN A 23 8.51 -27.23 -9.54
CA ASN A 23 8.19 -26.52 -8.31
C ASN A 23 7.95 -27.42 -7.08
N ASP A 24 7.93 -28.74 -7.25
CA ASP A 24 7.70 -29.67 -6.16
C ASP A 24 9.00 -29.88 -5.36
N TYR A 25 9.00 -29.41 -4.11
CA TYR A 25 10.14 -29.51 -3.20
C TYR A 25 10.57 -30.97 -2.90
N GLU A 26 9.68 -31.97 -3.03
CA GLU A 26 10.10 -33.37 -2.84
C GLU A 26 11.13 -33.80 -3.88
N SER A 27 10.98 -33.31 -5.11
CA SER A 27 11.89 -33.59 -6.23
C SER A 27 13.23 -32.86 -6.12
N TRP A 28 13.36 -31.89 -5.20
CA TRP A 28 14.59 -31.12 -5.03
C TRP A 28 15.62 -31.90 -4.20
N THR A 29 16.88 -31.71 -4.55
CA THR A 29 18.02 -32.22 -3.78
C THR A 29 18.18 -31.45 -2.47
N PHE A 30 18.82 -32.08 -1.48
CA PHE A 30 19.12 -31.45 -0.19
C PHE A 30 19.89 -30.13 -0.34
N VAL A 31 20.83 -30.06 -1.29
CA VAL A 31 21.65 -28.87 -1.51
C VAL A 31 20.83 -27.73 -2.12
N GLN A 32 19.91 -28.03 -3.04
CA GLN A 32 18.97 -27.04 -3.60
C GLN A 32 18.08 -26.47 -2.49
N LEU A 33 17.45 -27.33 -1.68
CA LEU A 33 16.59 -26.92 -0.56
C LEU A 33 17.34 -26.03 0.43
N ARG A 34 18.57 -26.40 0.80
CA ARG A 34 19.39 -25.63 1.73
C ARG A 34 19.78 -24.26 1.18
N LYS A 35 20.08 -24.18 -0.12
CA LYS A 35 20.34 -22.90 -0.80
C LYS A 35 19.10 -22.01 -0.83
N GLU A 36 17.95 -22.57 -1.18
CA GLU A 36 16.70 -21.82 -1.20
C GLU A 36 16.33 -21.30 0.21
N CYS A 37 16.50 -22.13 1.24
CA CYS A 37 16.29 -21.70 2.62
C CYS A 37 17.22 -20.55 3.03
N THR A 38 18.50 -20.62 2.63
CA THR A 38 19.47 -19.53 2.86
C THR A 38 19.07 -18.26 2.10
N GLN A 39 18.68 -18.39 0.84
CA GLN A 39 18.23 -17.28 0.00
C GLN A 39 17.01 -16.56 0.60
N ARG A 40 16.09 -17.33 1.18
CA ARG A 40 14.90 -16.82 1.88
C ARG A 40 15.16 -16.44 3.33
N LYS A 41 16.42 -16.47 3.78
CA LYS A 41 16.86 -16.12 5.14
C LYS A 41 16.13 -16.91 6.24
N LEU A 42 15.76 -18.16 5.96
CA LEU A 42 15.18 -19.06 6.96
C LEU A 42 16.25 -19.50 7.95
N ARG A 43 16.00 -19.30 9.25
CA ARG A 43 16.91 -19.75 10.32
C ARG A 43 16.84 -21.28 10.44
N LEU A 44 17.84 -21.96 9.88
CA LEU A 44 17.97 -23.41 9.95
C LEU A 44 19.15 -23.81 10.83
N VAL A 45 18.94 -24.83 11.67
CA VAL A 45 20.04 -25.50 12.38
C VAL A 45 20.83 -26.35 11.39
N ARG A 46 22.14 -26.50 11.60
CA ARG A 46 23.03 -27.21 10.67
C ARG A 46 22.54 -28.62 10.34
N THR A 47 21.93 -29.31 11.31
CA THR A 47 21.42 -30.69 11.27
C THR A 47 19.97 -30.83 10.77
N THR A 48 19.36 -29.78 10.23
CA THR A 48 17.96 -29.83 9.76
C THR A 48 17.79 -30.85 8.62
N SER A 49 16.86 -31.80 8.79
CA SER A 49 16.61 -32.88 7.83
C SER A 49 16.07 -32.35 6.49
N LYS A 50 16.06 -33.19 5.44
CA LYS A 50 15.44 -32.83 4.14
C LYS A 50 13.96 -32.47 4.34
N GLN A 51 13.23 -33.31 5.07
CA GLN A 51 11.79 -33.11 5.28
C GLN A 51 11.49 -31.84 6.07
N ASP A 52 12.28 -31.54 7.10
CA ASP A 52 12.11 -30.28 7.85
C ASP A 52 12.37 -29.04 6.99
N GLN A 53 13.35 -29.10 6.07
CA GLN A 53 13.59 -28.01 5.11
C GLN A 53 12.39 -27.80 4.18
N ILE A 54 11.83 -28.90 3.66
CA ILE A 54 10.63 -28.86 2.82
C ILE A 54 9.45 -28.26 3.60
N CYS A 55 9.18 -28.74 4.82
CA CYS A 55 8.12 -28.22 5.67
C CYS A 55 8.26 -26.71 5.90
N ARG A 56 9.47 -26.22 6.18
CA ARG A 56 9.72 -24.79 6.39
C ARG A 56 9.51 -23.96 5.12
N LEU A 57 9.95 -24.45 3.96
CA LEU A 57 9.71 -23.77 2.69
C LEU A 57 8.21 -23.70 2.35
N ARG A 58 7.48 -24.81 2.54
CA ARG A 58 6.02 -24.85 2.35
C ARG A 58 5.30 -23.89 3.30
N ALA A 59 5.68 -23.88 4.58
CA ALA A 59 5.12 -22.97 5.57
C ALA A 59 5.39 -21.49 5.22
N TYR A 60 6.61 -21.19 4.77
CA TYR A 60 6.96 -19.85 4.30
C TYR A 60 6.12 -19.43 3.07
N ASP A 61 5.95 -20.31 2.09
CA ASP A 61 5.15 -20.01 0.90
C ASP A 61 3.67 -19.86 1.23
N ALA A 62 3.15 -20.67 2.15
CA ALA A 62 1.79 -20.54 2.65
C ALA A 62 1.58 -19.19 3.36
N ALA A 63 2.50 -18.81 4.26
CA ALA A 63 2.45 -17.52 4.95
C ALA A 63 2.57 -16.34 3.96
N LYS A 64 3.50 -16.41 3.00
CA LYS A 64 3.65 -15.41 1.95
C LYS A 64 2.37 -15.28 1.12
N ARG A 65 1.75 -16.40 0.73
CA ARG A 65 0.49 -16.39 -0.03
C ARG A 65 -0.67 -15.84 0.81
N ALA A 66 -0.72 -16.15 2.10
CA ALA A 66 -1.73 -15.60 3.00
C ALA A 66 -1.60 -14.08 3.13
N VAL A 67 -0.39 -13.57 3.37
CA VAL A 67 -0.11 -12.12 3.43
C VAL A 67 -0.39 -11.46 2.08
N GLN A 68 0.01 -12.07 0.97
CA GLN A 68 -0.33 -11.54 -0.35
C GLN A 68 -1.85 -11.56 -0.58
N GLY A 69 -2.56 -12.58 -0.12
CA GLY A 69 -4.02 -12.66 -0.23
C GLY A 69 -4.75 -11.63 0.63
N THR A 70 -4.25 -11.27 1.82
CA THR A 70 -4.81 -10.17 2.62
C THR A 70 -4.55 -8.83 1.95
N VAL A 71 -3.33 -8.61 1.45
CA VAL A 71 -2.95 -7.41 0.71
C VAL A 71 -3.75 -7.29 -0.59
N ASP A 72 -3.91 -8.35 -1.37
CA ASP A 72 -4.69 -8.34 -2.60
C ASP A 72 -6.19 -8.25 -2.34
N GLY A 73 -6.66 -8.72 -1.18
CA GLY A 73 -8.02 -8.53 -0.69
C GLY A 73 -8.32 -7.07 -0.35
N GLU A 74 -7.39 -6.38 0.31
CA GLU A 74 -7.44 -4.93 0.59
C GLU A 74 -7.16 -4.07 -0.66
N ILE A 75 -6.35 -4.55 -1.60
CA ILE A 75 -5.94 -3.84 -2.83
C ILE A 75 -6.81 -4.25 -4.04
N ARG A 76 -7.97 -4.87 -3.84
CA ARG A 76 -9.02 -4.93 -4.86
C ARG A 76 -9.79 -3.60 -4.90
N PHE A 77 -9.07 -2.50 -5.15
CA PHE A 77 -9.72 -1.26 -5.55
C PHE A 77 -10.39 -1.50 -6.90
N ASP A 78 -11.72 -1.38 -6.93
CA ASP A 78 -12.49 -1.22 -8.17
C ASP A 78 -11.74 -0.20 -9.06
N PRO A 79 -11.50 -0.48 -10.36
CA PRO A 79 -10.92 0.47 -11.30
C PRO A 79 -11.55 1.89 -11.24
N SER A 80 -12.84 1.99 -10.87
CA SER A 80 -13.54 3.27 -10.63
C SER A 80 -13.03 4.07 -9.41
N LEU A 81 -12.33 3.40 -8.48
CA LEU A 81 -11.74 3.95 -7.26
C LEU A 81 -10.27 4.35 -7.44
N ARG A 82 -9.67 4.11 -8.61
CA ARG A 82 -8.28 4.50 -8.89
C ARG A 82 -8.17 6.02 -8.99
N LYS A 83 -7.07 6.56 -8.47
CA LYS A 83 -6.73 7.98 -8.63
C LYS A 83 -6.59 8.29 -10.12
N THR A 84 -7.42 9.22 -10.61
CA THR A 84 -7.31 9.76 -11.97
C THR A 84 -6.31 10.90 -12.00
N LYS A 85 -5.83 11.28 -13.19
CA LYS A 85 -4.91 12.42 -13.38
C LYS A 85 -5.45 13.75 -12.82
N HIS A 86 -6.77 13.85 -12.69
CA HIS A 86 -7.49 15.00 -12.15
C HIS A 86 -7.42 15.11 -10.62
N CYS A 87 -7.30 13.97 -9.94
CA CYS A 87 -7.33 13.90 -8.48
C CYS A 87 -6.23 14.74 -7.85
N PHE A 88 -5.04 14.75 -8.44
CA PHE A 88 -3.90 15.50 -7.90
C PHE A 88 -4.08 17.01 -8.04
N VAL A 89 -4.70 17.48 -9.13
CA VAL A 89 -4.95 18.91 -9.32
C VAL A 89 -6.04 19.41 -8.38
N ARG A 90 -7.13 18.64 -8.24
CA ARG A 90 -8.16 18.92 -7.23
C ARG A 90 -7.60 18.93 -5.80
N LEU A 91 -6.69 18.00 -5.51
CA LEU A 91 -6.01 17.92 -4.21
C LEU A 91 -5.22 19.19 -3.92
N LEU A 92 -4.41 19.64 -4.88
CA LEU A 92 -3.60 20.84 -4.74
C LEU A 92 -4.47 22.09 -4.53
N ASN A 93 -5.58 22.22 -5.26
CA ASN A 93 -6.50 23.36 -5.10
C ASN A 93 -7.08 23.47 -3.69
N ILE A 94 -7.39 22.33 -3.07
CA ILE A 94 -7.95 22.32 -1.72
C ILE A 94 -6.86 22.64 -0.71
N ILE A 95 -5.67 22.00 -0.80
CA ILE A 95 -4.56 22.20 0.14
C ILE A 95 -4.11 23.66 0.16
N PHE A 96 -4.01 24.30 -1.01
CA PHE A 96 -3.52 25.66 -1.15
C PHE A 96 -4.64 26.71 -1.20
N SER A 97 -5.89 26.33 -0.92
CA SER A 97 -6.95 27.32 -0.72
C SER A 97 -6.72 28.11 0.57
N ASP A 98 -7.20 29.35 0.62
CA ASP A 98 -7.13 30.20 1.82
C ASP A 98 -7.73 29.50 3.06
N HIS A 99 -8.74 28.64 2.84
CA HIS A 99 -9.40 27.88 3.89
C HIS A 99 -8.47 26.87 4.59
N PHE A 100 -7.61 26.18 3.84
CA PHE A 100 -6.69 25.16 4.39
C PHE A 100 -5.26 25.67 4.59
N ALA A 101 -4.84 26.72 3.89
CA ALA A 101 -3.48 27.24 3.96
C ALA A 101 -3.12 27.71 5.38
N GLU A 102 -4.03 28.42 6.06
CA GLU A 102 -3.84 28.82 7.46
C GLU A 102 -3.84 27.62 8.41
N GLY A 103 -4.74 26.67 8.20
CA GLY A 103 -4.83 25.45 9.00
C GLY A 103 -3.57 24.59 8.88
N LEU A 104 -2.99 24.51 7.69
CA LEU A 104 -1.74 23.80 7.44
C LEU A 104 -0.55 24.47 8.13
N ALA A 105 -0.47 25.81 8.08
CA ALA A 105 0.57 26.58 8.76
C ALA A 105 0.51 26.45 10.29
N ARG A 106 -0.69 26.34 10.86
CA ARG A 106 -0.92 26.11 12.30
C ARG A 106 -0.83 24.65 12.71
N SER A 107 -0.77 23.72 11.76
CA SER A 107 -0.90 22.30 12.05
C SER A 107 0.30 21.70 12.76
N ASP A 108 1.45 22.40 12.86
CA ASP A 108 2.73 21.80 13.25
C ASP A 108 2.87 21.42 14.74
N ASP A 109 1.80 21.57 15.51
CA ASP A 109 1.76 21.16 16.92
C ASP A 109 1.90 19.64 17.08
N THR A 110 2.88 19.25 17.90
CA THR A 110 3.17 17.85 18.22
C THR A 110 2.25 17.38 19.33
N VAL A 111 1.54 16.26 19.15
CA VAL A 111 0.69 15.67 20.20
C VAL A 111 1.57 15.14 21.32
N THR A 112 1.23 15.49 22.56
CA THR A 112 1.89 14.93 23.73
C THR A 112 1.49 13.47 23.96
N ARG A 113 2.35 12.68 24.59
CA ARG A 113 2.08 11.24 24.83
C ARG A 113 0.78 11.00 25.62
N ASP A 114 0.52 11.83 26.63
CA ASP A 114 -0.69 11.73 27.48
C ASP A 114 -1.99 11.99 26.69
N GLN A 115 -1.95 12.87 25.68
CA GLN A 115 -3.09 13.11 24.80
C GLN A 115 -3.35 11.91 23.90
N LEU A 116 -2.31 11.23 23.41
CA LEU A 116 -2.44 9.99 22.63
C LEU A 116 -3.01 8.86 23.49
N ASP A 117 -2.53 8.69 24.71
CA ASP A 117 -3.00 7.64 25.63
C ASP A 117 -4.46 7.89 26.09
N ALA A 118 -4.93 9.15 26.08
CA ALA A 118 -6.33 9.53 26.29
C ALA A 118 -7.20 9.48 25.00
N GLY A 119 -6.66 9.02 23.87
CA GLY A 119 -7.37 8.94 22.59
C GLY A 119 -7.65 10.28 21.91
N LYS A 120 -7.01 11.37 22.34
CA LYS A 120 -7.16 12.70 21.72
C LYS A 120 -6.34 12.76 20.42
N VAL A 121 -6.99 13.25 19.37
CA VAL A 121 -6.38 13.48 18.07
C VAL A 121 -5.77 14.90 18.01
N ASN A 122 -4.64 15.10 17.31
CA ASN A 122 -4.13 16.47 17.05
C ASN A 122 -5.04 17.23 16.08
N ALA A 123 -4.86 18.55 16.08
CA ALA A 123 -5.26 19.45 15.00
C ALA A 123 -4.88 18.91 13.60
N LYS A 124 -3.72 18.23 13.42
CA LYS A 124 -3.36 17.57 12.15
C LYS A 124 -4.44 16.57 11.71
N THR A 125 -4.92 15.73 12.61
CA THR A 125 -5.93 14.70 12.27
C THR A 125 -7.28 15.32 11.91
N VAL A 126 -7.70 16.39 12.61
CA VAL A 126 -8.94 17.11 12.30
C VAL A 126 -8.84 17.79 10.94
N LEU A 127 -7.72 18.48 10.67
CA LEU A 127 -7.44 19.10 9.37
C LEU A 127 -7.55 18.09 8.22
N TRP A 128 -6.97 16.88 8.37
CA TRP A 128 -7.05 15.84 7.35
C TRP A 128 -8.45 15.23 7.19
N LYS A 129 -9.27 15.20 8.26
CA LYS A 129 -10.69 14.79 8.16
C LYS A 129 -11.47 15.79 7.32
N ASP A 130 -11.35 17.07 7.64
CA ASP A 130 -12.05 18.16 6.94
C ASP A 130 -11.60 18.22 5.48
N PHE A 131 -10.30 18.08 5.23
CA PHE A 131 -9.73 17.96 3.90
C PHE A 131 -10.35 16.82 3.08
N GLY A 132 -10.51 15.65 3.71
CA GLY A 132 -11.13 14.49 3.08
C GLY A 132 -12.57 14.74 2.66
N VAL A 133 -13.33 15.52 3.44
CA VAL A 133 -14.70 15.92 3.10
C VAL A 133 -14.70 16.84 1.87
N GLU A 134 -13.90 17.91 1.89
CA GLU A 134 -13.82 18.89 0.79
C GLU A 134 -13.34 18.27 -0.53
N PHE A 135 -12.45 17.28 -0.45
CA PHE A 135 -12.00 16.54 -1.62
C PHE A 135 -13.14 15.77 -2.30
N ARG A 136 -14.11 15.26 -1.53
CA ARG A 136 -15.26 14.50 -2.03
C ARG A 136 -16.44 15.39 -2.44
N GLU A 137 -16.67 16.48 -1.72
CA GLU A 137 -17.84 17.33 -1.91
C GLU A 137 -17.70 18.28 -3.11
N ASN A 138 -18.81 18.55 -3.82
CA ASN A 138 -18.81 19.46 -4.96
C ASN A 138 -18.92 20.94 -4.53
N LYS A 139 -17.85 21.50 -3.97
CA LYS A 139 -17.75 22.95 -3.75
C LYS A 139 -17.19 23.65 -4.97
N THR A 140 -17.88 24.70 -5.39
CA THR A 140 -17.50 25.57 -6.52
C THR A 140 -16.18 26.28 -6.31
N ASP A 141 -15.81 26.50 -5.06
CA ASP A 141 -14.64 27.29 -4.67
C ASP A 141 -13.33 26.66 -5.18
N TYR A 142 -13.24 25.33 -5.28
CA TYR A 142 -12.04 24.63 -5.79
C TYR A 142 -12.13 24.26 -7.28
N ASN A 143 -13.32 24.39 -7.86
CA ASN A 143 -13.62 23.99 -9.23
C ASN A 143 -13.12 25.02 -10.26
N ASN A 144 -12.89 26.27 -9.83
CA ASN A 144 -12.59 27.41 -10.70
C ASN A 144 -11.22 28.06 -10.45
N LEU A 145 -10.44 27.59 -9.45
CA LEU A 145 -9.13 28.17 -9.10
C LEU A 145 -8.05 27.93 -10.17
N PHE A 146 -8.30 27.01 -11.11
CA PHE A 146 -7.36 26.64 -12.18
C PHE A 146 -7.69 27.27 -13.54
N GLN A 147 -8.49 28.34 -13.58
CA GLN A 147 -8.92 28.95 -14.85
C GLN A 147 -7.74 29.42 -15.73
N GLU A 148 -6.64 29.89 -15.14
CA GLU A 148 -5.40 30.24 -15.88
C GLU A 148 -4.67 29.02 -16.46
N ALA A 149 -4.86 27.84 -15.87
CA ALA A 149 -4.27 26.60 -16.36
C ALA A 149 -5.08 25.96 -17.49
N ASP A 150 -6.39 26.28 -17.63
CA ASP A 150 -7.21 25.87 -18.78
C ASP A 150 -6.65 26.45 -20.09
N GLU A 151 -5.99 27.61 -20.02
CA GLU A 151 -5.32 28.26 -21.15
C GLU A 151 -3.91 27.69 -21.44
N SER A 152 -3.37 26.89 -20.52
CA SER A 152 -2.03 26.33 -20.64
C SER A 152 -2.06 24.95 -21.31
N PRO A 153 -1.30 24.75 -22.42
CA PRO A 153 -1.23 23.45 -23.09
C PRO A 153 -0.71 22.32 -22.17
N ARG A 154 0.00 22.67 -21.09
CA ARG A 154 0.54 21.72 -20.10
C ARG A 154 -0.54 20.98 -19.32
N PHE A 155 -1.74 21.55 -19.20
CA PHE A 155 -2.86 20.98 -18.44
C PHE A 155 -4.02 20.53 -19.35
N THR A 156 -3.76 20.40 -20.66
CA THR A 156 -4.76 19.94 -21.63
C THR A 156 -5.43 18.64 -21.18
N GLY A 157 -6.76 18.66 -21.07
CA GLY A 157 -7.56 17.52 -20.68
C GLY A 157 -7.47 17.17 -19.19
N ILE A 158 -7.06 18.11 -18.33
CA ILE A 158 -7.26 18.06 -16.88
C ILE A 158 -8.51 18.88 -16.53
N ASP A 159 -9.51 18.24 -15.97
CA ASP A 159 -10.65 18.90 -15.31
C ASP A 159 -10.46 18.94 -13.78
N PRO A 160 -10.25 20.10 -13.15
CA PRO A 160 -10.15 20.26 -11.69
C PRO A 160 -11.46 19.92 -10.94
N ARG A 161 -12.59 19.94 -11.65
CA ARG A 161 -13.94 19.64 -11.12
C ARG A 161 -14.20 18.15 -11.06
N HIS A 162 -13.39 17.35 -11.76
CA HIS A 162 -13.52 15.91 -11.79
C HIS A 162 -13.29 15.33 -10.39
N ARG A 163 -14.37 14.79 -9.82
CA ARG A 163 -14.38 14.08 -8.56
C ARG A 163 -14.15 12.61 -8.88
N ALA A 164 -13.09 12.03 -8.32
CA ALA A 164 -13.04 10.58 -8.28
C ALA A 164 -14.05 10.10 -7.22
N THR A 165 -14.77 9.02 -7.50
CA THR A 165 -15.76 8.38 -6.62
C THR A 165 -15.14 7.75 -5.37
N GLN A 166 -13.96 8.22 -4.94
CA GLN A 166 -13.10 7.63 -3.93
C GLN A 166 -13.84 7.46 -2.60
N ARG A 167 -14.39 6.26 -2.38
CA ARG A 167 -14.31 5.61 -1.08
C ARG A 167 -12.84 5.27 -0.85
N CYS A 168 -12.06 6.27 -0.44
CA CYS A 168 -10.71 6.05 0.03
C CYS A 168 -10.82 5.28 1.35
N GLU A 169 -10.64 3.96 1.34
CA GLU A 169 -10.68 3.14 2.57
C GLU A 169 -9.64 3.60 3.60
N ALA A 170 -8.54 4.19 3.14
CA ALA A 170 -7.54 4.84 3.99
C ALA A 170 -8.12 5.97 4.88
N LEU A 171 -9.28 6.53 4.53
CA LEU A 171 -9.99 7.53 5.34
C LEU A 171 -11.10 6.92 6.21
N ARG A 172 -11.45 5.63 6.06
CA ARG A 172 -12.37 4.94 6.98
C ARG A 172 -11.76 4.72 8.36
N HIS A 173 -10.45 4.49 8.44
CA HIS A 173 -9.79 4.20 9.71
C HIS A 173 -9.59 5.42 10.63
N VAL A 174 -10.09 6.60 10.26
CA VAL A 174 -10.10 7.78 11.15
C VAL A 174 -11.40 7.87 11.99
N GLU A 175 -12.34 6.94 11.79
CA GLU A 175 -13.38 6.65 12.79
C GLU A 175 -12.75 5.81 13.90
N ILE A 176 -12.30 6.52 14.94
CA ILE A 176 -12.07 5.92 16.25
C ILE A 176 -13.37 5.25 16.67
N ARG A 177 -13.28 3.98 17.07
CA ARG A 177 -14.37 3.24 17.71
C ARG A 177 -14.85 4.01 18.95
N GLU A 178 -15.86 4.84 18.78
CA GLU A 178 -16.66 5.36 19.88
C GLU A 178 -17.53 4.20 20.41
N GLY A 179 -17.18 3.72 21.59
CA GLY A 179 -18.12 3.13 22.56
C GLY A 179 -18.81 1.81 22.22
N GLU A 180 -18.18 0.69 22.57
CA GLU A 180 -18.91 -0.41 23.22
C GLU A 180 -18.50 -0.45 24.69
N ARG A 181 -19.34 0.14 25.53
CA ARG A 181 -19.50 -0.26 26.93
C ARG A 181 -20.94 0.00 27.36
#